data_AF-A0A2U0S478-F1
#
_entry.id   AF-A0A2U0S478-F1
#
_cell.length_a   1.000
_cell.length_b   1.000
_cell.length_c   1.000
_cell.angle_alpha   90.00
_cell.angle_beta   90.00
_cell.angle_gamma   90.00
#
_symmetry.space_group_name_H-M   'P 1'
#
loop_
_entity.id
_entity.type
_entity.pdbx_description
1 polymer ?
#
loop_
_entity_poly.entity_id
_entity_poly.type
_entity_poly.pdbx_seq_one_letter_code
_entity_poly.pdbx_strand_id
1 'polypeptide(L)' 'MTCYFRHLNEIFKKAKITVTKENKKDIDKAIHSIVGIEYKNCSATWKEVKKIIAENETKFVSRLKEELEKN' A
#
# COMPACT_ATOMS: atom_id res chain seq x y z
N MET A 1 -1.24 12.96 4.37
CA MET A 1 -0.10 12.60 5.24
C MET A 1 0.06 11.09 5.14
N THR A 2 1.27 10.60 4.86
CA THR A 2 1.53 9.17 4.60
C THR A 2 1.74 8.42 5.91
N CYS A 3 0.67 8.34 6.72
CA CYS A 3 0.72 7.93 8.14
C CYS A 3 1.27 6.51 8.36
N TYR A 4 1.13 5.63 7.38
CA TYR A 4 1.47 4.21 7.48
C TYR A 4 2.62 3.76 6.56
N PHE A 5 3.14 4.65 5.70
CA PHE A 5 4.23 4.33 4.77
C PHE A 5 5.51 3.90 5.49
N ARG A 6 5.74 4.42 6.70
CA ARG A 6 6.89 4.03 7.52
C ARG A 6 6.85 2.55 7.92
N HIS A 7 5.64 2.00 8.11
CA HIS A 7 5.43 0.59 8.43
C HIS A 7 5.41 -0.30 7.18
N LEU A 8 4.98 0.25 6.04
CA LEU A 8 4.99 -0.48 4.76
C LEU A 8 6.34 -0.47 4.04
N ASN A 9 7.36 0.20 4.58
CA ASN A 9 8.67 0.26 3.94
C ASN A 9 9.29 -1.13 3.70
N GLU A 10 9.07 -2.06 4.63
CA GLU A 10 9.48 -3.47 4.51
C GLU A 10 8.75 -4.17 3.34
N ILE A 11 7.46 -3.92 3.20
CA ILE A 11 6.61 -4.47 2.13
C ILE A 11 7.03 -3.89 0.77
N PHE A 12 7.28 -2.57 0.71
CA PHE A 12 7.76 -1.92 -0.51
C PHE A 12 9.12 -2.50 -0.94
N LYS A 13 10.04 -2.77 0.00
CA LYS A 13 11.31 -3.45 -0.29
C LYS A 13 11.09 -4.86 -0.84
N LYS A 14 10.20 -5.66 -0.23
CA LYS A 14 9.84 -7.00 -0.73
C LYS A 14 9.24 -6.96 -2.13
N ALA A 15 8.43 -5.94 -2.40
CA ALA A 15 7.82 -5.68 -3.70
C ALA A 15 8.79 -5.07 -4.73
N LYS A 16 10.04 -4.75 -4.34
CA LYS A 16 11.03 -3.99 -5.13
C LYS A 16 10.52 -2.62 -5.59
N ILE A 17 9.63 -2.01 -4.82
CA ILE A 17 9.06 -0.68 -5.07
C ILE A 17 9.91 0.37 -4.36
N THR A 18 10.39 1.35 -5.11
CA THR A 18 11.07 2.52 -4.53
C THR A 18 10.07 3.66 -4.33
N VAL A 19 9.82 4.02 -3.08
CA VAL A 19 8.90 5.11 -2.73
C VAL A 19 9.58 6.46 -2.95
N THR A 20 9.28 7.15 -4.04
CA THR A 20 9.73 8.52 -4.32
C THR A 20 8.67 9.56 -3.93
N LYS A 21 9.03 10.85 -3.88
CA LYS A 21 8.05 11.92 -3.59
C LYS A 21 6.97 12.03 -4.67
N GLU A 22 7.31 11.73 -5.90
CA GLU A 22 6.40 11.72 -7.06
C GLU A 22 5.45 10.53 -7.00
N ASN A 23 5.98 9.32 -6.77
CA ASN A 23 5.16 8.10 -6.76
C ASN A 23 4.39 7.91 -5.45
N LYS A 24 4.72 8.63 -4.38
CA LYS A 24 4.03 8.51 -3.09
C LYS A 24 2.52 8.69 -3.19
N LYS A 25 2.05 9.64 -3.99
CA LYS A 25 0.62 9.86 -4.19
C LYS A 25 -0.04 8.71 -4.94
N ASP A 26 0.68 8.15 -5.90
CA ASP A 26 0.18 7.06 -6.73
C ASP A 26 0.07 5.77 -5.92
N ILE A 27 1.12 5.45 -5.16
CA ILE A 27 1.14 4.33 -4.22
C ILE A 27 0.04 4.49 -3.16
N ASP A 28 -0.16 5.69 -2.61
CA ASP A 28 -1.23 5.92 -1.63
C ASP A 28 -2.61 5.66 -2.24
N LYS A 29 -2.86 6.13 -3.47
CA LYS A 29 -4.12 5.84 -4.19
C LYS A 29 -4.29 4.36 -4.47
N ALA A 30 -3.24 3.68 -4.93
CA ALA A 30 -3.27 2.23 -5.19
C ALA A 30 -3.61 1.46 -3.91
N ILE A 31 -3.01 1.81 -2.78
CA ILE A 31 -3.31 1.17 -1.49
C ILE A 31 -4.77 1.39 -1.10
N HIS A 32 -5.30 2.61 -1.20
CA HIS A 32 -6.71 2.88 -0.91
C HIS A 32 -7.65 2.12 -1.86
N SER A 33 -7.30 1.98 -3.14
CA SER A 33 -8.01 1.16 -4.14
C SER A 33 -8.03 -0.32 -3.74
N ILE A 34 -6.88 -0.88 -3.35
CA ILE A 34 -6.73 -2.28 -2.96
C ILE A 34 -7.55 -2.63 -1.71
N VAL A 35 -7.61 -1.73 -0.72
CA VAL A 35 -8.42 -1.95 0.50
C VAL A 35 -9.87 -1.49 0.35
N GLY A 36 -10.22 -0.80 -0.73
CA GLY A 36 -11.57 -0.28 -0.96
C GLY A 36 -12.02 0.77 0.07
N ILE A 37 -11.09 1.52 0.65
CA ILE A 37 -11.39 2.54 1.67
C ILE A 37 -11.35 3.93 1.03
N GLU A 38 -12.33 4.77 1.38
CA GLU A 38 -12.39 6.15 0.89
C GLU A 38 -11.08 6.91 1.15
N TYR A 39 -10.65 7.64 0.12
CA TYR A 39 -9.44 8.43 0.15
C TYR A 39 -9.44 9.43 1.30
N LYS A 40 -8.30 9.54 2.01
CA LYS A 40 -8.06 10.30 3.27
C LYS A 40 -8.31 9.53 4.58
N ASN A 41 -8.88 8.32 4.56
CA ASN A 41 -9.06 7.52 5.77
C ASN A 41 -7.84 6.63 6.11
N CYS A 42 -6.73 7.28 6.50
CA CYS A 42 -5.46 6.59 6.75
C CYS A 42 -5.50 5.56 7.89
N SER A 43 -6.27 5.81 8.95
CA SER A 43 -6.35 4.89 10.11
C SER A 43 -7.07 3.59 9.75
N ALA A 44 -8.22 3.72 9.09
CA ALA A 44 -8.98 2.57 8.59
C ALA A 44 -8.17 1.78 7.55
N THR A 45 -7.54 2.49 6.62
CA THR A 45 -6.65 1.90 5.60
C THR A 45 -5.54 1.09 6.25
N TRP A 46 -4.84 1.65 7.24
CA TRP A 46 -3.77 0.93 7.92
C TRP A 46 -4.26 -0.32 8.66
N LYS A 47 -5.45 -0.25 9.28
CA LYS A 47 -6.04 -1.40 9.98
C LYS A 47 -6.34 -2.56 9.03
N GLU A 48 -6.94 -2.27 7.88
CA GLU A 48 -7.21 -3.28 6.84
C GLU A 48 -5.94 -3.81 6.21
N VAL A 49 -5.00 -2.93 5.83
CA VAL A 49 -3.70 -3.36 5.29
C VAL A 49 -2.99 -4.30 6.26
N LYS A 50 -2.97 -3.96 7.56
CA LYS A 50 -2.36 -4.82 8.58
C LYS A 50 -3.06 -6.18 8.68
N LYS A 51 -4.39 -6.22 8.58
CA LYS A 51 -5.17 -7.46 8.56
C LYS A 51 -4.81 -8.32 7.35
N ILE A 52 -4.76 -7.73 6.16
CA ILE A 52 -4.39 -8.42 4.92
C ILE A 52 -2.95 -8.93 4.99
N ILE A 53 -2.01 -8.15 5.53
CA ILE A 53 -0.61 -8.59 5.69
C ILE A 53 -0.52 -9.75 6.69
N ALA A 54 -1.27 -9.71 7.79
CA ALA A 54 -1.32 -10.79 8.78
C ALA A 54 -1.94 -12.08 8.23
N GLU A 55 -2.97 -11.97 7.38
CA GLU A 55 -3.59 -13.12 6.73
C GLU A 55 -2.76 -13.65 5.56
N ASN A 56 -2.23 -12.76 4.72
CA ASN A 56 -1.55 -13.10 3.47
C ASN A 56 -0.68 -11.96 2.92
N GLU A 57 0.51 -11.78 3.50
CA GLU A 57 1.50 -10.78 3.07
C GLU A 57 1.82 -10.88 1.57
N THR A 58 2.09 -12.07 1.06
CA THR A 58 2.48 -12.28 -0.34
C THR A 58 1.40 -11.81 -1.31
N LYS A 59 0.13 -12.08 -0.99
CA LYS A 59 -1.01 -11.62 -1.79
C LYS A 59 -1.10 -10.09 -1.85
N PHE A 60 -0.83 -9.42 -0.73
CA PHE A 60 -0.80 -7.96 -0.69
C PHE A 60 0.34 -7.40 -1.54
N VAL A 61 1.55 -7.97 -1.42
CA VAL A 61 2.72 -7.58 -2.22
C VAL A 61 2.44 -7.73 -3.72
N SER A 62 1.88 -8.86 -4.15
CA SER A 62 1.56 -9.09 -5.56
C SER A 62 0.53 -8.09 -6.08
N ARG A 63 -0.58 -7.89 -5.35
CA ARG A 63 -1.63 -6.91 -5.74
C ARG A 63 -1.09 -5.49 -5.84
N LEU A 64 -0.25 -5.09 -4.88
CA LEU A 64 0.36 -3.76 -4.88
C LEU A 64 1.26 -3.57 -6.11
N LYS A 65 2.03 -4.61 -6.48
CA LYS A 65 2.86 -4.58 -7.68
C LYS A 65 2.02 -4.49 -8.95
N GLU A 66 0.98 -5.31 -9.06
CA GLU A 66 0.07 -5.32 -10.23
C GLU A 66 -0.64 -3.97 -10.41
N GLU A 67 -1.11 -3.34 -9.33
CA GLU A 67 -1.80 -2.06 -9.42
C GLU A 67 -0.85 -0.92 -9.85
N LEU A 68 0.42 -1.00 -9.45
CA LEU A 68 1.45 -0.04 -9.85
C LEU A 68 2.04 -0.31 -11.25
N GLU A 69 1.96 -1.54 -11.76
CA GLU A 69 2.38 -1.86 -13.14
C GLU A 69 1.31 -1.49 -14.18
N LYS A 70 0.06 -1.29 -13.76
CA LYS A 70 -1.05 -0.88 -14.63
C LYS A 70 -1.09 0.63 -14.92
N ASN A 71 -0.27 1.42 -14.25
CA ASN A 71 -0.26 2.89 -14.30
C ASN A 71 1.08 3.41 -14.81
#